data_AF-A0A3S4JAB6-F1
#
_entry.id   AF-A0A3S4JAB6-F1
#
_cell.length_a   1.000
_cell.length_b   1.000
_cell.length_c   1.000
_cell.angle_alpha   90.00
_cell.angle_beta   90.00
_cell.angle_gamma   90.00
#
_symmetry.space_group_name_H-M   'P 1'
#
loop_
_entity.id
_entity.type
_entity.pdbx_description
1 polymer ?
#
loop_
_entity_poly.entity_id
_entity_poly.type
_entity_poly.pdbx_seq_one_letter_code
_entity_poly.pdbx_strand_id
1 'polypeptide(L)' 'MSLVVAGEEGQQINFALSTPDGTYGLGVKFGVARHAISTRQEVSAMMALNVLRRWLNGQPLESEHGWIEVVESASL' A
#
# COMPACT_ATOMS: atom_id res chain seq x y z
N MET A 1 5.16 2.66 16.33
CA MET A 1 4.86 2.68 14.89
C MET A 1 5.00 1.29 14.33
N SER A 2 4.06 0.86 13.51
CA SER A 2 4.13 -0.43 12.78
C SER A 2 3.57 -0.26 11.37
N LEU A 3 4.11 -1.04 10.44
CA LEU A 3 3.61 -1.17 9.08
C LEU A 3 3.33 -2.65 8.82
N VAL A 4 2.10 -2.96 8.43
CA VAL A 4 1.67 -4.32 8.10
C VAL A 4 1.29 -4.37 6.62
N VAL A 5 1.78 -5.41 5.94
CA VAL A 5 1.39 -5.74 4.56
C VAL A 5 0.58 -7.02 4.63
N ALA A 6 -0.69 -6.95 4.22
CA ALA A 6 -1.55 -8.13 4.14
C ALA A 6 -1.15 -9.03 2.97
N GLY A 7 -1.59 -10.30 3.01
CA GLY A 7 -1.50 -11.19 1.86
C GLY A 7 -2.26 -10.63 0.66
N GLU A 8 -1.80 -10.94 -0.55
CA GLU A 8 -2.54 -10.57 -1.76
C GLU A 8 -3.77 -11.46 -1.91
N GLU A 9 -4.93 -10.84 -2.09
CA GLU A 9 -6.18 -11.51 -2.42
C GLU A 9 -6.85 -10.78 -3.58
N GLY A 10 -7.20 -11.49 -4.66
CA GLY A 10 -7.89 -10.89 -5.79
C GLY A 10 -7.16 -9.71 -6.45
N GLN A 11 -5.82 -9.73 -6.47
CA GLN A 11 -4.95 -8.65 -6.96
C GLN A 11 -4.96 -7.38 -6.09
N GLN A 12 -5.56 -7.45 -4.91
CA GLN A 12 -5.56 -6.40 -3.91
C GLN A 12 -4.57 -6.72 -2.81
N ILE A 13 -3.85 -5.70 -2.35
CA ILE A 13 -3.02 -5.74 -1.16
C ILE A 13 -3.42 -4.59 -0.26
N ASN A 14 -3.55 -4.89 1.02
CA ASN A 14 -3.90 -3.92 2.03
C ASN A 14 -2.66 -3.61 2.88
N PHE A 15 -2.51 -2.33 3.20
CA PHE A 15 -1.50 -1.79 4.08
C PHE A 15 -2.18 -1.19 5.30
N ALA A 16 -1.62 -1.47 6.48
CA ALA A 16 -1.99 -0.78 7.71
C ALA A 16 -0.75 -0.11 8.29
N LEU A 17 -0.80 1.21 8.45
CA LEU A 17 0.25 2.01 9.05
C LEU A 17 -0.26 2.58 10.38
N SER A 18 0.28 2.10 11.49
CA SER A 18 -0.01 2.64 12.83
C SER A 18 1.08 3.62 13.24
N THR A 19 0.67 4.84 13.55
CA THR A 19 1.54 5.97 13.88
C THR A 19 1.08 6.62 15.18
N PRO A 20 1.89 7.50 15.81
CA PRO A 20 1.44 8.27 16.97
C PRO A 20 0.20 9.13 16.71
N ASP A 21 -0.02 9.55 15.46
CA ASP A 21 -1.09 10.46 15.06
C ASP A 21 -2.38 9.75 14.65
N GLY A 22 -2.36 8.42 14.59
CA GLY A 22 -3.51 7.60 14.16
C GLY A 22 -3.10 6.34 13.40
N THR A 23 -4.11 5.57 13.02
CA THR A 23 -3.93 4.37 12.19
C THR A 23 -4.55 4.57 10.82
N TYR A 24 -3.78 4.23 9.77
CA TYR A 24 -4.18 4.41 8.39
C TYR A 24 -4.27 3.06 7.68
N GLY A 25 -5.39 2.84 6.97
CA GLY A 25 -5.60 1.70 6.09
C GLY A 25 -5.55 2.13 4.64
N LEU A 26 -4.86 1.37 3.80
CA LEU A 26 -4.78 1.61 2.36
C LEU A 26 -4.91 0.29 1.60
N GLY A 27 -5.98 0.13 0.82
CA GLY A 27 -6.16 -0.97 -0.11
C GLY A 27 -5.79 -0.55 -1.53
N VAL A 28 -4.90 -1.30 -2.17
CA VAL A 28 -4.51 -1.07 -3.57
C VAL A 28 -4.71 -2.30 -4.41
N LYS A 29 -5.24 -2.10 -5.62
CA LYS A 29 -5.39 -3.11 -6.63
C LYS A 29 -4.33 -2.92 -7.72
N PHE A 30 -3.65 -3.99 -8.08
CA PHE A 30 -2.62 -3.97 -9.10
C PHE A 30 -3.17 -4.44 -10.44
N GLY A 31 -2.97 -3.64 -11.49
CA GLY A 31 -3.21 -4.04 -12.89
C GLY A 31 -2.18 -5.03 -13.44
N VAL A 32 -1.65 -5.93 -12.60
CA VAL A 32 -0.46 -6.75 -12.89
C VAL A 32 -0.75 -8.24 -13.05
N ALA A 33 -1.99 -8.62 -13.41
CA ALA A 33 -2.45 -10.01 -13.58
C ALA A 33 -1.47 -10.94 -14.34
N ARG A 34 -0.69 -10.36 -15.27
CA ARG A 34 0.26 -11.03 -16.16
C ARG A 34 1.69 -11.13 -15.63
N HIS A 35 2.00 -10.57 -14.45
CA HIS A 35 3.35 -10.52 -13.90
C HIS A 35 3.64 -11.68 -12.94
N ALA A 36 4.91 -12.07 -12.86
CA ALA A 36 5.36 -13.11 -11.95
C ALA A 36 5.11 -12.75 -10.48
N ILE A 37 5.03 -13.76 -9.62
CA ILE A 37 4.88 -13.60 -8.16
C ILE A 37 6.00 -12.70 -7.58
N SER A 38 7.24 -12.88 -8.04
CA SER A 38 8.38 -12.07 -7.58
C SER A 38 8.18 -10.58 -7.85
N THR A 39 7.73 -10.22 -9.05
CA THR A 39 7.43 -8.82 -9.40
C THR A 39 6.32 -8.25 -8.54
N ARG A 40 5.29 -9.03 -8.21
CA ARG A 40 4.24 -8.60 -7.29
C ARG A 40 4.79 -8.32 -5.89
N GLN A 41 5.63 -9.21 -5.36
CA GLN A 41 6.25 -9.02 -4.05
C GLN A 41 7.17 -7.79 -3.98
N GLU A 42 7.97 -7.56 -5.01
CA GLU A 42 8.83 -6.36 -5.14
C GLU A 42 8.00 -5.09 -5.12
N VAL A 43 6.89 -5.08 -5.87
CA VAL A 43 5.92 -3.98 -5.90
C VAL A 43 5.27 -3.77 -4.54
N SER A 44 4.84 -4.83 -3.85
CA SER A 44 4.26 -4.74 -2.51
C SER A 44 5.22 -4.12 -1.50
N ALA A 45 6.48 -4.58 -1.51
CA ALA A 45 7.53 -4.04 -0.65
C ALA A 45 7.83 -2.57 -0.96
N MET A 46 7.90 -2.22 -2.24
CA MET A 46 8.07 -0.84 -2.70
C MET A 46 6.93 0.06 -2.21
N MET A 47 5.68 -0.40 -2.36
CA MET A 47 4.50 0.35 -1.92
C MET A 47 4.47 0.53 -0.40
N ALA A 48 4.77 -0.53 0.36
CA ALA A 48 4.88 -0.47 1.81
C ALA A 48 5.87 0.64 2.25
N LEU A 49 7.07 0.62 1.67
CA LEU A 49 8.10 1.63 1.95
C LEU A 49 7.67 3.03 1.50
N ASN A 50 6.96 3.13 0.38
CA ASN A 50 6.47 4.41 -0.14
C ASN A 50 5.39 5.02 0.76
N VAL A 51 4.46 4.21 1.30
CA VAL A 51 3.44 4.64 2.26
C VAL A 51 4.11 5.20 3.52
N LEU A 52 5.07 4.48 4.08
CA LEU A 52 5.82 4.97 5.26
C LEU A 52 6.60 6.25 4.94
N ARG A 53 7.29 6.30 3.80
CA ARG A 53 8.03 7.49 3.35
C ARG A 53 7.11 8.70 3.20
N ARG A 54 5.92 8.52 2.62
CA ARG A 54 4.93 9.60 2.42
C ARG A 54 4.46 10.13 3.76
N TRP A 55 4.10 9.24 4.69
CA TRP A 55 3.73 9.64 6.05
C TRP A 55 4.83 10.46 6.73
N LEU A 56 6.08 9.97 6.72
CA LEU A 56 7.22 10.65 7.32
C LEU A 56 7.46 12.05 6.75
N ASN A 57 7.08 12.28 5.50
CA ASN A 57 7.22 13.55 4.81
C ASN A 57 5.93 14.41 4.84
N GLY A 58 4.89 14.00 5.57
CA GLY A 58 3.61 14.72 5.62
C GLY A 58 2.84 14.72 4.30
N GLN A 59 3.10 13.75 3.43
CA GLN A 59 2.42 13.59 2.13
C GLN A 59 1.19 12.69 2.27
N PRO A 60 0.17 12.85 1.40
CA PRO A 60 -0.92 11.89 1.30
C PRO A 60 -0.38 10.47 1.08
N LEU A 61 -0.94 9.50 1.83
CA LEU A 61 -0.53 8.09 1.76
C LEU A 61 -0.91 7.45 0.43
N GLU A 62 -2.02 7.90 -0.13
CA GLU A 62 -2.55 7.48 -1.42
C GLU A 62 -1.66 8.00 -2.55
N SER A 63 -1.39 7.12 -3.51
CA SER A 63 -0.56 7.42 -4.67
C SER A 63 -1.05 6.64 -5.86
N GLU A 64 -1.65 7.33 -6.81
CA GLU A 64 -1.96 6.75 -8.10
C GLU A 64 -0.66 6.63 -8.90
N HIS A 65 -0.33 5.39 -9.28
CA HIS A 65 0.64 5.09 -10.31
C HIS A 65 -0.16 4.39 -11.40
N GLY A 66 0.07 4.64 -12.70
CA GLY A 66 -0.88 4.23 -13.77
C GLY A 66 -1.29 2.75 -13.87
N TRP A 67 -0.70 1.86 -13.06
CA TRP A 67 -1.03 0.44 -12.92
C TRP A 67 -1.41 0.04 -11.47
N ILE A 68 -1.54 1.00 -10.56
CA ILE A 68 -1.94 0.89 -9.16
C ILE A 68 -3.18 1.75 -8.96
N GLU A 69 -4.28 1.10 -8.62
CA GLU A 69 -5.54 1.75 -8.27
C GLU A 69 -5.70 1.70 -6.75
N VAL A 70 -5.94 2.86 -6.12
CA VAL A 70 -6.33 2.89 -4.71
C VAL A 70 -7.81 2.55 -4.65
N VAL A 71 -8.14 1.43 -4.01
CA VAL A 71 -9.52 0.93 -3.92
C VAL A 71 -10.15 1.16 -2.54
N GLU A 72 -9.31 1.40 -1.52
CA GLU A 72 -9.76 1.68 -0.17
C GLU A 72 -8.77 2.61 0.54
N SER A 73 -9.28 3.59 1.28
CA SER A 73 -8.49 4.49 2.12
C SER A 73 -9.29 4.79 3.39
N ALA A 74 -8.68 4.57 4.55
CA ALA A 74 -9.31 4.76 5.85
C ALA A 74 -8.31 5.37 6.86
N SER A 75 -8.81 6.24 7.74
CA SER A 75 -8.05 6.80 8.86
C SER A 75 -8.87 6.64 10.14
N LEU A 76 -8.24 6.12 11.20
CA LEU A 76 -8.81 5.83 12.52
C LEU A 76 -8.08 6.58 13.62
#